data_AF-A0A523SJF4-F1
#
_entry.id   AF-A0A523SJF4-F1
#
_cell.length_a   1.000
_cell.length_b   1.000
_cell.length_c   1.000
_cell.angle_alpha   90.00
_cell.angle_beta   90.00
_cell.angle_gamma   90.00
#
_symmetry.space_group_name_H-M   'P 1'
#
loop_
_entity.id
_entity.type
_entity.pdbx_description
1 polymer ?
#
loop_
_entity_poly.entity_id
_entity_poly.type
_entity_poly.pdbx_seq_one_letter_code
_entity_poly.pdbx_strand_id
1 'polypeptide(L)'
;IAKSFARIFYRNALNIGLPILECTEAAGRTEAGDVLEVDLSTGEIVNTTKGLTFRAEPFPDFMLELIESGGLIEYTKRRIAAGGSR
;
A
#
# COMPACT_ATOMS: atom_id res chain seq x y z
N ILE A 1 3.51 6.52 3.75
CA ILE A 1 4.17 7.06 2.55
C ILE A 1 5.57 7.52 2.95
N ALA A 2 6.61 7.16 2.21
CA ALA A 2 7.99 7.55 2.49
C ALA A 2 8.77 7.74 1.19
N LYS A 3 10.00 8.27 1.27
CA LYS A 3 10.90 8.32 0.11
C LYS A 3 11.37 6.91 -0.30
N SER A 4 11.59 6.05 0.69
CA SER A 4 11.95 4.64 0.52
C SER A 4 11.76 3.87 1.83
N PHE A 5 11.71 2.54 1.75
CA PHE A 5 11.69 1.64 2.89
C PHE A 5 12.87 0.67 2.87
N ALA A 6 13.37 0.31 4.06
CA ALA A 6 14.33 -0.79 4.17
C ALA A 6 13.66 -2.12 3.77
N ARG A 7 14.40 -3.00 3.09
CA ARG A 7 13.87 -4.28 2.56
C ARG A 7 13.17 -5.15 3.62
N ILE A 8 13.70 -5.19 4.84
CA ILE A 8 13.10 -5.96 5.95
C ILE A 8 11.74 -5.36 6.35
N PHE A 9 11.67 -4.04 6.47
CA PHE A 9 10.43 -3.34 6.79
C PHE A 9 9.38 -3.55 5.70
N TYR A 10 9.77 -3.42 4.43
CA TYR A 10 8.89 -3.64 3.29
C TYR A 10 8.22 -5.03 3.34
N ARG A 11 9.01 -6.08 3.52
CA ARG A 11 8.49 -7.45 3.67
C ARG A 11 7.56 -7.60 4.88
N ASN A 12 7.94 -7.04 6.02
CA ASN A 12 7.13 -7.16 7.24
C ASN A 12 5.79 -6.43 7.11
N ALA A 13 5.76 -5.27 6.45
CA ALA A 13 4.54 -4.54 6.15
C ALA A 13 3.58 -5.40 5.30
N LEU A 14 4.11 -6.04 4.24
CA LEU A 14 3.32 -6.96 3.42
C LEU A 14 2.80 -8.15 4.23
N ASN A 15 3.61 -8.76 5.10
CA ASN A 15 3.17 -9.92 5.90
C ASN A 15 1.92 -9.62 6.74
N ILE A 16 1.79 -8.39 7.24
CA ILE A 16 0.67 -7.96 8.09
C ILE A 16 -0.40 -7.18 7.32
N GLY A 17 -0.27 -7.03 6.00
CA GLY A 17 -1.20 -6.25 5.18
C GLY A 17 -1.16 -4.73 5.44
N LEU A 18 -0.04 -4.19 5.93
CA LEU A 18 0.14 -2.76 6.12
C LEU A 18 0.41 -2.07 4.78
N PRO A 19 -0.46 -1.16 4.30
CA PRO A 19 -0.23 -0.42 3.06
C PRO A 19 0.94 0.55 3.21
N ILE A 20 1.93 0.43 2.33
CA ILE A 20 3.10 1.31 2.28
C ILE A 20 3.35 1.77 0.85
N LEU A 21 3.57 3.06 0.64
CA LEU A 21 3.87 3.63 -0.67
C LEU A 21 5.18 4.41 -0.61
N GLU A 22 6.02 4.18 -1.61
CA GLU A 22 7.21 4.99 -1.87
C GLU A 22 6.83 6.12 -2.83
N CYS A 23 6.96 7.36 -2.36
CA CYS A 23 6.72 8.56 -3.17
C CYS A 23 7.56 9.70 -2.61
N THR A 24 8.68 10.00 -3.27
CA THR A 24 9.62 11.01 -2.81
C THR A 24 9.02 12.41 -2.75
N GLU A 25 8.18 12.75 -3.74
CA GLU A 25 7.52 14.06 -3.82
C GLU A 25 6.50 14.24 -2.71
N ALA A 26 5.59 13.27 -2.52
CA ALA A 26 4.62 13.33 -1.44
C ALA A 26 5.33 13.44 -0.08
N ALA A 27 6.27 12.54 0.20
CA ALA A 27 7.01 12.56 1.47
C ALA A 27 7.81 13.85 1.73
N GLY A 28 8.19 14.58 0.68
CA GLY A 28 8.90 15.86 0.78
C GLY A 28 7.99 17.09 0.89
N ARG A 29 6.73 16.99 0.49
CA ARG A 29 5.79 18.13 0.41
C ARG A 29 4.60 18.02 1.35
N THR A 30 4.48 16.91 2.08
CA THR A 30 3.50 16.69 3.15
C THR A 30 4.12 16.97 4.52
N GLU A 31 3.32 17.51 5.42
CA GLU A 31 3.71 17.83 6.80
C GLU A 31 2.81 17.12 7.81
N ALA A 32 3.25 17.07 9.07
CA ALA A 32 2.43 16.53 10.14
C ALA A 32 1.13 17.36 10.28
N GLY A 33 0.00 16.67 10.24
CA GLY A 33 -1.32 17.30 10.26
C GLY A 33 -1.97 17.49 8.87
N ASP A 34 -1.24 17.25 7.78
CA ASP A 34 -1.85 17.20 6.45
C ASP A 34 -2.78 15.98 6.32
N VAL A 35 -3.91 16.17 5.63
CA VAL A 35 -4.86 15.11 5.31
C VAL A 35 -4.59 14.61 3.90
N LEU A 36 -4.39 13.30 3.77
CA LEU A 36 -4.09 12.65 2.51
C LEU A 36 -5.20 11.65 2.15
N GLU A 37 -5.70 11.75 0.93
CA GLU A 37 -6.48 10.71 0.27
C GLU A 37 -5.53 9.90 -0.62
N VAL A 38 -5.66 8.57 -0.57
CA VAL A 38 -4.73 7.67 -1.24
C VAL A 38 -5.52 6.56 -1.92
N ASP A 39 -5.31 6.42 -3.22
CA ASP A 39 -5.76 5.27 -4.00
C ASP A 39 -4.57 4.36 -4.28
N LEU A 40 -4.57 3.20 -3.60
CA LEU A 40 -3.51 2.20 -3.72
C LEU A 40 -3.49 1.55 -5.11
N SER A 41 -4.63 1.47 -5.79
CA SER A 41 -4.75 0.80 -7.10
C SER A 41 -4.18 1.64 -8.24
N THR A 42 -4.37 2.96 -8.18
CA THR A 42 -3.84 3.89 -9.19
C THR A 42 -2.50 4.51 -8.79
N GLY A 43 -2.15 4.43 -7.50
CA GLY A 43 -1.01 5.09 -6.88
C GLY A 43 -1.23 6.59 -6.66
N GLU A 44 -2.45 7.10 -6.84
CA GLU A 44 -2.76 8.51 -6.65
C GLU A 44 -2.77 8.89 -5.16
N ILE A 45 -2.09 9.99 -4.84
CA ILE A 45 -2.02 10.56 -3.49
C ILE A 45 -2.44 12.03 -3.59
N VAL A 46 -3.57 12.39 -2.97
CA VAL A 46 -4.08 13.76 -2.92
C VAL A 46 -3.91 14.32 -1.52
N ASN A 47 -3.08 15.35 -1.38
CA ASN A 47 -3.05 16.17 -0.18
C ASN A 47 -4.15 17.21 -0.24
N THR A 48 -5.27 16.95 0.43
CA THR A 48 -6.46 17.81 0.40
C THR A 48 -6.24 19.10 1.19
N THR A 49 -5.35 19.11 2.18
CA THR A 49 -4.98 20.31 2.94
C THR A 49 -4.25 21.34 2.07
N LYS A 50 -3.40 20.88 1.14
CA LYS A 50 -2.55 21.75 0.30
C LYS A 50 -2.99 21.84 -1.15
N GLY A 51 -3.98 21.06 -1.57
CA GLY A 51 -4.42 20.98 -2.97
C GLY A 51 -3.33 20.43 -3.90
N LEU A 52 -2.51 19.50 -3.41
CA LEU A 52 -1.42 18.89 -4.18
C LEU A 52 -1.77 17.44 -4.51
N THR A 53 -1.45 17.02 -5.74
CA THR A 53 -1.59 15.62 -6.18
C THR A 53 -0.23 15.07 -6.55
N PHE A 54 0.03 13.83 -6.12
CA PHE A 54 1.24 13.07 -6.39
C PHE A 54 0.86 11.70 -6.93
N ARG A 55 1.85 11.04 -7.54
CA ARG A 55 1.70 9.67 -8.03
C ARG A 55 2.84 8.79 -7.55
N ALA A 56 2.48 7.72 -6.85
CA ALA A 56 3.35 6.62 -6.50
C ALA A 56 3.23 5.50 -7.51
N GLU A 57 4.07 4.47 -7.37
CA GLU A 57 3.83 3.22 -8.08
C GLU A 57 2.54 2.57 -7.56
N PRO A 58 1.62 2.17 -8.46
CA PRO A 58 0.40 1.49 -8.06
C PRO A 58 0.71 0.12 -7.49
N PHE A 59 -0.16 -0.34 -6.59
CA PHE A 59 -0.09 -1.70 -6.11
C PHE A 59 -0.54 -2.65 -7.22
N PRO A 60 0.24 -3.70 -7.55
CA PRO A 60 -0.25 -4.78 -8.37
C PRO A 60 -1.44 -5.47 -7.71
N ASP A 61 -2.33 -6.03 -8.53
CA ASP A 61 -3.59 -6.65 -8.09
C ASP A 61 -3.41 -7.63 -6.91
N PHE A 62 -2.38 -8.48 -6.95
CA PHE A 62 -2.13 -9.44 -5.88
C PHE A 62 -1.81 -8.77 -4.52
N MET A 63 -1.20 -7.58 -4.53
CA MET A 63 -0.92 -6.84 -3.29
C MET A 63 -2.18 -6.19 -2.74
N LEU A 64 -3.07 -5.71 -3.61
CA LEU A 64 -4.39 -5.20 -3.22
C LEU A 64 -5.21 -6.32 -2.57
N GLU A 65 -5.31 -7.48 -3.22
CA GLU A 65 -5.98 -8.67 -2.67
C GLU A 65 -5.39 -9.11 -1.33
N LEU A 66 -4.06 -9.06 -1.20
CA LEU A 66 -3.36 -9.41 0.03
C LEU A 66 -3.75 -8.47 1.16
N ILE A 67 -3.74 -7.15 0.93
CA ILE A 67 -4.13 -6.16 1.94
C ILE A 67 -5.61 -6.32 2.31
N GLU A 68 -6.50 -6.45 1.33
CA GLU A 68 -7.93 -6.68 1.55
C GLU A 68 -8.21 -7.96 2.33
N SER A 69 -7.37 -8.98 2.17
CA SER A 69 -7.48 -10.22 2.92
C SER A 69 -6.99 -10.13 4.36
N GLY A 70 -6.32 -9.04 4.75
CA GLY A 70 -5.75 -8.85 6.09
C GLY A 70 -4.32 -9.38 6.24
N GLY A 71 -3.57 -9.50 5.14
CA GLY A 71 -2.18 -9.93 5.13
C GLY A 71 -1.94 -11.31 4.50
N LEU A 72 -0.65 -11.67 4.38
CA LEU A 72 -0.21 -12.81 3.58
C LEU A 72 -0.78 -14.16 4.04
N ILE A 73 -0.97 -14.35 5.34
CA ILE A 73 -1.49 -15.61 5.91
C ILE A 73 -2.93 -15.84 5.46
N GLU A 74 -3.79 -14.84 5.58
CA GLU A 74 -5.19 -14.94 5.19
C GLU A 74 -5.36 -15.05 3.67
N TYR A 75 -4.55 -14.32 2.91
CA TYR A 75 -4.46 -14.49 1.45
C TYR A 75 -4.14 -15.94 1.05
N THR A 76 -3.13 -16.52 1.69
CA THR A 76 -2.67 -17.88 1.39
C THR A 76 -3.71 -18.92 1.80
N LYS A 77 -4.37 -18.77 2.95
CA LYS A 77 -5.47 -19.64 3.38
C LYS A 77 -6.62 -19.63 2.37
N ARG A 78 -7.04 -18.45 1.89
CA ARG A 78 -8.11 -18.32 0.88
C ARG A 78 -7.73 -19.03 -0.43
N ARG A 79 -6.50 -18.87 -0.90
CA ARG A 79 -6.01 -19.54 -2.11
C ARG A 79 -5.94 -21.06 -1.95
N ILE A 80 -5.51 -21.56 -0.81
CA ILE A 80 -5.47 -23.01 -0.54
C ILE A 80 -6.89 -23.58 -0.45
N ALA A 81 -7.82 -22.89 0.23
CA ALA A 81 -9.22 -23.29 0.30
C ALA A 81 -9.90 -23.28 -1.08
N ALA A 82 -9.59 -22.30 -1.93
CA ALA A 82 -10.09 -22.23 -3.31
C ALA A 82 -9.44 -23.25 -4.25
N GLY A 83 -8.19 -23.67 -3.98
CA GLY A 83 -7.44 -24.66 -4.75
C GLY A 83 -7.64 -26.12 -4.31
N GLY A 84 -8.32 -26.36 -3.18
CA GLY A 84 -8.55 -27.68 -2.59
C GLY A 84 -9.64 -28.54 -3.25
N SER A 85 -10.09 -28.18 -4.46
CA SER A 85 -11.00 -29.00 -5.25
C SER A 85 -10.38 -29.34 -6.61
N ARG A 86 -9.24 -30.05 -6.58
CA ARG A 86 -8.76 -30.93 -7.66
C ARG A 86 -7.97 -32.07 -7.05
#